data_AF-A0A496SRU0-F1
#
_entry.id   AF-A0A496SRU0-F1
#
_cell.length_a   1.000
_cell.length_b   1.000
_cell.length_c   1.000
_cell.angle_alpha   90.00
_cell.angle_beta   90.00
_cell.angle_gamma   90.00
#
_symmetry.space_group_name_H-M   'P 1'
#
loop_
_entity.id
_entity.type
_entity.pdbx_description
1 polymer ?
#
loop_
_entity_poly.entity_id
_entity_poly.type
_entity_poly.pdbx_seq_one_letter_code
_entity_poly.pdbx_strand_id
1 'polypeptide(L)'
;MRIAITAKDKSLDAEVDPRFGRCQYFIIFDTETGAFEALDNASVSLGGGAGVQSAQAIAEKGAEAVLTGNVGPNAFQVLSAAGISVYAGVSGKVSDAIAQFRSGKLKPFSFPSVGAHYGVGAYGSGVTKPSGKKRIAVASEDDQGLNSEVSQHFGRCPYYTMVEVENGEITLSYRVENPFWTRHGESGEAPTFIRDQGADVIISGGIGQRALRFFQQYGIQAVTGVSGQVKMVVEQYLRGETGKA
;
A
#
# COMPACT_ATOMS: atom_id res chain seq x y z
N MET A 1 15.62 -14.55 -17.60
CA MET A 1 14.54 -14.17 -16.67
C MET A 1 13.48 -13.38 -17.43
N ARG A 2 12.19 -13.67 -17.22
CA ARG A 2 11.10 -12.87 -17.82
C ARG A 2 10.52 -11.87 -16.82
N ILE A 3 10.29 -10.65 -17.28
CA ILE A 3 9.63 -9.60 -16.50
C ILE A 3 8.41 -9.06 -17.26
N ALA A 4 7.35 -8.72 -16.53
CA ALA A 4 6.16 -8.08 -17.08
C ALA A 4 6.13 -6.60 -16.68
N ILE A 5 5.86 -5.71 -17.64
CA ILE A 5 5.76 -4.27 -17.40
C ILE A 5 4.39 -3.80 -17.84
N THR A 6 3.68 -3.03 -17.00
CA THR A 6 2.44 -2.38 -17.42
C THR A 6 2.74 -1.27 -18.43
N ALA A 7 1.96 -1.18 -19.51
CA ALA A 7 2.21 -0.19 -20.55
C ALA A 7 0.92 0.41 -21.10
N LYS A 8 1.02 1.67 -21.56
CA LYS A 8 -0.05 2.36 -22.27
C LYS A 8 -0.12 2.03 -23.75
N ASP A 9 0.96 1.48 -24.33
CA ASP A 9 1.06 1.08 -25.75
C ASP A 9 1.97 -0.17 -25.91
N LYS A 10 1.99 -0.79 -27.10
CA LYS A 10 2.68 -2.06 -27.43
C LYS A 10 4.18 -1.89 -27.74
N SER A 11 4.84 -0.90 -27.15
CA SER A 11 6.24 -0.53 -27.45
C SER A 11 7.07 -0.32 -26.19
N LEU A 12 8.39 -0.50 -26.29
CA LEU A 12 9.33 -0.17 -25.21
C LEU A 12 9.46 1.35 -24.97
N ASP A 13 9.07 2.18 -25.94
CA ASP A 13 8.97 3.63 -25.77
C ASP A 13 7.68 4.09 -25.11
N ALA A 14 6.72 3.16 -24.90
CA ALA A 14 5.48 3.48 -24.24
C ALA A 14 5.70 3.88 -22.77
N GLU A 15 4.80 4.70 -22.24
CA GLU A 15 4.78 4.98 -20.82
C GLU A 15 4.25 3.78 -20.02
N VAL A 16 4.81 3.61 -18.83
CA VAL A 16 4.32 2.67 -17.83
C VAL A 16 2.90 3.07 -17.41
N ASP A 17 1.95 2.12 -17.45
CA ASP A 17 0.60 2.40 -16.98
C ASP A 17 0.56 2.34 -15.44
N PRO A 18 0.00 3.37 -14.77
CA PRO A 18 -0.05 3.39 -13.31
C PRO A 18 -0.98 2.34 -12.69
N ARG A 19 -1.80 1.62 -13.45
CA ARG A 19 -2.79 0.66 -12.94
C ARG A 19 -2.44 -0.75 -13.39
N PHE A 20 -2.01 -1.61 -12.48
CA PHE A 20 -1.71 -3.01 -12.82
C PHE A 20 -2.90 -3.76 -13.44
N GLY A 21 -4.01 -3.87 -12.72
CA GLY A 21 -5.12 -4.73 -13.16
C GLY A 21 -5.89 -4.20 -14.38
N ARG A 22 -5.67 -2.94 -14.78
CA ARG A 22 -6.41 -2.27 -15.85
C ARG A 22 -5.49 -1.53 -16.82
N CYS A 23 -4.20 -1.86 -16.85
CA CYS A 23 -3.32 -1.34 -17.89
C CYS A 23 -3.83 -1.80 -19.25
N GLN A 24 -3.57 -1.03 -20.30
CA GLN A 24 -3.98 -1.44 -21.65
C GLN A 24 -3.18 -2.65 -22.14
N TYR A 25 -1.88 -2.67 -21.84
CA TYR A 25 -0.97 -3.71 -22.29
C TYR A 25 -0.02 -4.18 -21.20
N PHE A 26 0.44 -5.41 -21.33
CA PHE A 26 1.62 -5.92 -20.64
C PHE A 26 2.74 -6.15 -21.65
N ILE A 27 3.92 -5.59 -21.38
CA ILE A 27 5.14 -5.93 -22.09
C ILE A 27 5.82 -7.07 -21.34
N ILE A 28 5.93 -8.24 -21.95
CA ILE A 28 6.72 -9.36 -21.42
C ILE A 28 8.10 -9.27 -22.05
N PHE A 29 9.10 -8.98 -21.23
CA PHE A 29 10.47 -8.75 -21.65
C PHE A 29 11.40 -9.83 -21.08
N ASP A 30 12.23 -10.40 -21.94
CA ASP A 30 13.28 -11.33 -21.56
C ASP A 30 14.57 -10.57 -21.29
N THR A 31 15.03 -10.60 -20.04
CA THR A 31 16.16 -9.77 -19.61
C THR A 31 17.51 -10.26 -20.12
N GLU A 32 17.61 -11.50 -20.61
CA GLU A 32 18.85 -12.11 -21.12
C GLU A 32 19.01 -11.84 -22.61
N THR A 33 17.95 -12.05 -23.38
CA THR A 33 17.96 -11.92 -24.85
C THR A 33 17.59 -10.52 -25.32
N GLY A 34 16.86 -9.74 -24.50
CA GLY A 34 16.29 -8.46 -24.89
C GLY A 34 15.04 -8.58 -25.78
N ALA A 35 14.56 -9.79 -26.04
CA ALA A 35 13.32 -10.02 -26.78
C ALA A 35 12.11 -9.59 -25.94
N PHE A 36 11.05 -9.10 -26.60
CA PHE A 36 9.81 -8.75 -25.94
C PHE A 36 8.59 -9.11 -26.78
N GLU A 37 7.48 -9.38 -26.09
CA GLU A 37 6.14 -9.45 -26.68
C GLU A 37 5.21 -8.47 -25.94
N ALA A 38 4.23 -7.92 -26.66
CA ALA A 38 3.19 -7.06 -26.09
C ALA A 38 1.86 -7.82 -26.06
N LEU A 39 1.21 -7.83 -24.90
CA LEU A 39 -0.05 -8.52 -24.66
C LEU A 39 -1.16 -7.51 -24.38
N ASP A 40 -2.29 -7.65 -25.06
CA ASP A 40 -3.52 -6.94 -24.72
C ASP A 40 -4.07 -7.42 -23.37
N ASN A 41 -4.42 -6.50 -22.48
CA ASN A 41 -5.04 -6.88 -21.22
C ASN A 41 -6.56 -7.01 -21.39
N ALA A 42 -7.05 -8.25 -21.50
CA ALA A 42 -8.48 -8.53 -21.55
C ALA A 42 -9.26 -8.07 -20.29
N SER A 43 -8.56 -7.81 -19.19
CA SER A 43 -9.15 -7.44 -17.90
C SER A 43 -9.58 -5.97 -17.79
N VAL A 44 -9.21 -5.12 -18.76
CA VAL A 44 -9.40 -3.64 -18.69
C VAL A 44 -10.85 -3.26 -18.40
N SER A 45 -11.79 -3.93 -19.04
CA SER A 45 -13.23 -3.62 -19.00
C SER A 45 -14.00 -4.36 -17.89
N LEU A 46 -13.34 -5.20 -17.09
CA LEU A 46 -14.04 -5.97 -16.06
C LEU A 46 -14.65 -5.06 -14.98
N GLY A 47 -15.86 -5.39 -14.53
CA GLY A 47 -16.52 -4.72 -13.40
C GLY A 47 -15.82 -4.96 -12.06
N GLY A 48 -15.13 -6.09 -11.92
CA GLY A 48 -14.35 -6.49 -10.74
C GLY A 48 -13.36 -7.62 -11.06
N GLY A 49 -12.40 -7.87 -10.18
CA GLY A 49 -11.43 -8.97 -10.35
C GLY A 49 -10.32 -8.73 -11.37
N ALA A 50 -10.27 -7.56 -12.02
CA ALA A 50 -9.32 -7.27 -13.09
C ALA A 50 -7.85 -7.50 -12.70
N GLY A 51 -7.49 -7.17 -11.46
CA GLY A 51 -6.15 -7.41 -10.92
C GLY A 51 -5.81 -8.89 -10.73
N VAL A 52 -6.77 -9.73 -10.35
CA VAL A 52 -6.57 -11.19 -10.18
C VAL A 52 -6.35 -11.84 -11.54
N GLN A 53 -7.21 -11.55 -12.51
CA GLN A 53 -7.10 -12.10 -13.86
C GLN A 53 -5.80 -11.65 -14.54
N SER A 54 -5.43 -10.36 -14.40
CA SER A 54 -4.15 -9.85 -14.92
C SER A 54 -2.95 -10.58 -14.29
N ALA A 55 -2.97 -10.81 -12.97
CA ALA A 55 -1.90 -11.51 -12.28
C ALA A 55 -1.78 -12.98 -12.72
N GLN A 56 -2.91 -13.66 -12.94
CA GLN A 56 -2.93 -15.03 -13.48
C GLN A 56 -2.34 -15.08 -14.90
N ALA A 57 -2.78 -14.17 -15.78
CA ALA A 57 -2.28 -14.11 -17.16
C ALA A 57 -0.75 -13.88 -17.22
N ILE A 58 -0.22 -13.04 -16.33
CA ILE A 58 1.23 -12.79 -16.23
C ILE A 58 1.97 -14.01 -15.70
N ALA A 59 1.41 -14.71 -14.71
CA ALA A 59 1.99 -15.93 -14.18
C ALA A 59 2.03 -17.05 -15.24
N GLU A 60 1.00 -17.19 -16.05
CA GLU A 60 0.96 -18.13 -17.18
C GLU A 60 2.02 -17.84 -18.24
N LYS A 61 2.41 -16.57 -18.39
CA LYS A 61 3.53 -16.14 -19.26
C LYS A 61 4.91 -16.41 -18.65
N GLY A 62 4.95 -16.95 -17.44
CA GLY A 62 6.19 -17.28 -16.74
C GLY A 62 7.01 -16.06 -16.36
N ALA A 63 6.37 -14.92 -16.10
CA ALA A 63 7.07 -13.76 -15.58
C ALA A 63 7.50 -14.00 -14.13
N GLU A 64 8.73 -13.62 -13.79
CA GLU A 64 9.32 -13.75 -12.46
C GLU A 64 9.29 -12.41 -11.70
N ALA A 65 9.09 -11.30 -12.42
CA ALA A 65 8.86 -10.00 -11.82
C ALA A 65 7.82 -9.16 -12.59
N VAL A 66 7.16 -8.24 -11.89
CA VAL A 66 6.23 -7.26 -12.43
C VAL A 66 6.72 -5.85 -12.09
N LEU A 67 6.77 -4.96 -13.08
CA LEU A 67 7.06 -3.54 -12.94
C LEU A 67 5.79 -2.76 -13.25
N THR A 68 5.30 -1.98 -12.29
CA THR A 68 4.03 -1.24 -12.42
C THR A 68 4.06 0.05 -11.63
N GLY A 69 3.18 1.00 -11.94
CA GLY A 69 2.94 2.13 -11.05
C GLY A 69 2.27 1.67 -9.77
N ASN A 70 1.09 1.05 -9.85
CA ASN A 70 0.35 0.59 -8.68
C ASN A 70 -0.22 -0.82 -8.81
N VAL A 71 -0.27 -1.53 -7.68
CA VAL A 71 -0.84 -2.87 -7.55
C VAL A 71 -1.75 -2.94 -6.32
N GLY A 72 -2.98 -3.41 -6.53
CA GLY A 72 -3.96 -3.61 -5.45
C GLY A 72 -3.77 -4.95 -4.72
N PRO A 73 -4.40 -5.14 -3.54
CA PRO A 73 -4.17 -6.28 -2.66
C PRO A 73 -4.44 -7.63 -3.32
N ASN A 74 -5.56 -7.77 -4.05
CA ASN A 74 -5.93 -9.04 -4.67
C ASN A 74 -4.94 -9.45 -5.78
N ALA A 75 -4.45 -8.49 -6.56
CA ALA A 75 -3.43 -8.75 -7.58
C ALA A 75 -2.11 -9.15 -6.93
N PHE A 76 -1.70 -8.41 -5.91
CA PHE A 76 -0.46 -8.67 -5.17
C PHE A 76 -0.45 -10.08 -4.58
N GLN A 77 -1.55 -10.51 -3.95
CA GLN A 77 -1.66 -11.87 -3.40
C GLN A 77 -1.43 -12.96 -4.46
N VAL A 78 -2.01 -12.81 -5.64
CA VAL A 78 -1.86 -13.79 -6.73
C VAL A 78 -0.42 -13.78 -7.25
N LEU A 79 0.17 -12.60 -7.46
CA LEU A 79 1.56 -12.46 -7.91
C LEU A 79 2.53 -13.09 -6.89
N SER A 80 2.36 -12.80 -5.60
CA SER A 80 3.20 -13.36 -4.54
C SER A 80 3.03 -14.89 -4.41
N ALA A 81 1.80 -15.40 -4.49
CA ALA A 81 1.54 -16.84 -4.47
C ALA A 81 2.18 -17.56 -5.67
N ALA A 82 2.30 -16.88 -6.81
CA ALA A 82 3.00 -17.37 -7.99
C ALA A 82 4.53 -17.17 -7.94
N GLY A 83 5.08 -16.62 -6.84
CA GLY A 83 6.52 -16.36 -6.71
C GLY A 83 7.02 -15.16 -7.51
N ILE A 84 6.13 -14.28 -7.96
CA ILE A 84 6.45 -13.13 -8.82
C ILE A 84 6.78 -11.92 -7.96
N SER A 85 8.00 -11.39 -8.14
CA SER A 85 8.45 -10.19 -7.44
C SER A 85 7.78 -8.93 -7.99
N VAL A 86 7.17 -8.11 -7.14
CA VAL A 86 6.45 -6.92 -7.59
C VAL A 86 7.27 -5.66 -7.32
N TYR A 87 7.40 -4.80 -8.32
CA TYR A 87 8.09 -3.51 -8.26
C TYR A 87 7.05 -2.43 -8.56
N ALA A 88 6.59 -1.75 -7.51
CA ALA A 88 5.60 -0.69 -7.59
C ALA A 88 6.27 0.71 -7.55
N GLY A 89 5.51 1.76 -7.87
CA GLY A 89 6.00 3.13 -7.96
C GLY A 89 6.80 3.42 -9.24
N VAL A 90 6.76 2.51 -10.21
CA VAL A 90 7.47 2.66 -11.49
C VAL A 90 6.70 3.63 -12.39
N SER A 91 7.40 4.59 -12.98
CA SER A 91 6.85 5.58 -13.92
C SER A 91 7.88 5.91 -15.00
N GLY A 92 7.44 6.64 -16.03
CA GLY A 92 8.27 6.95 -17.21
C GLY A 92 8.14 5.89 -18.30
N LYS A 93 9.16 5.77 -19.17
CA LYS A 93 9.14 4.82 -20.28
C LYS A 93 9.38 3.38 -19.80
N VAL A 94 8.82 2.42 -20.53
CA VAL A 94 9.07 0.98 -20.31
C VAL A 94 10.56 0.65 -20.43
N SER A 95 11.25 1.22 -21.42
CA SER A 95 12.70 1.07 -21.61
C SER A 95 13.51 1.54 -20.39
N ASP A 96 13.13 2.69 -19.81
CA ASP A 96 13.76 3.21 -18.60
C ASP A 96 13.48 2.31 -17.39
N ALA A 97 12.26 1.80 -17.24
CA ALA A 97 11.90 0.87 -16.19
C ALA A 97 12.75 -0.42 -16.25
N ILE A 98 12.95 -0.96 -17.45
CA ILE A 98 13.82 -2.13 -17.69
C ILE A 98 15.28 -1.81 -17.31
N ALA A 99 15.79 -0.63 -17.68
CA ALA A 99 17.14 -0.21 -17.33
C ALA A 99 17.32 -0.04 -15.81
N GLN A 100 16.33 0.54 -15.13
CA GLN A 100 16.34 0.70 -13.67
C GLN A 100 16.26 -0.65 -12.95
N PHE A 101 15.50 -1.61 -13.49
CA PHE A 101 15.47 -2.97 -12.98
C PHE A 101 16.83 -3.67 -13.12
N ARG A 102 17.43 -3.66 -14.32
CA ARG A 102 18.74 -4.28 -14.59
C ARG A 102 19.87 -3.71 -13.75
N SER A 103 19.82 -2.42 -13.44
CA SER A 103 20.81 -1.74 -12.58
C SER A 103 20.58 -1.95 -11.08
N GLY A 104 19.52 -2.67 -10.69
CA GLY A 104 19.16 -2.89 -9.28
C GLY A 104 18.65 -1.65 -8.56
N LYS A 105 18.31 -0.58 -9.30
CA LYS A 105 17.78 0.67 -8.73
C LYS A 105 16.36 0.48 -8.18
N LEU A 106 15.58 -0.41 -8.79
CA LEU A 106 14.25 -0.76 -8.31
C LEU A 106 14.34 -1.77 -7.15
N LYS A 107 13.56 -1.53 -6.10
CA LYS A 107 13.44 -2.46 -4.96
C LYS A 107 12.10 -3.20 -5.02
N PRO A 108 12.08 -4.51 -4.78
CA PRO A 108 10.84 -5.26 -4.76
C PRO A 108 9.99 -4.83 -3.55
N PHE A 109 8.70 -4.76 -3.76
CA PHE A 109 7.69 -4.57 -2.73
C PHE A 109 7.30 -5.93 -2.16
N SER A 110 7.23 -6.01 -0.85
CA SER A 110 6.71 -7.17 -0.11
C SER A 110 5.21 -7.03 0.24
N PHE A 111 4.55 -5.97 -0.21
CA PHE A 111 3.14 -5.67 0.03
C PHE A 111 2.50 -4.85 -1.12
N PRO A 112 1.16 -4.83 -1.27
CA PRO A 112 0.49 -4.04 -2.31
C PRO A 112 0.71 -2.54 -2.14
N SER A 113 0.73 -1.80 -3.26
CA SER A 113 1.04 -0.36 -3.24
C SER A 113 -0.18 0.56 -3.16
N VAL A 114 -1.39 0.02 -3.39
CA VAL A 114 -2.66 0.76 -3.27
C VAL A 114 -3.74 -0.08 -2.60
N GLY A 115 -4.75 0.59 -2.03
CA GLY A 115 -5.94 -0.07 -1.47
C GLY A 115 -6.81 -0.77 -2.51
N ALA A 116 -7.77 -1.58 -2.06
CA ALA A 116 -8.76 -2.19 -2.93
C ALA A 116 -9.53 -1.10 -3.72
N HIS A 117 -9.84 -1.37 -4.99
CA HIS A 117 -10.62 -0.49 -5.89
C HIS A 117 -9.94 0.79 -6.43
N TYR A 118 -8.61 0.85 -6.43
CA TYR A 118 -7.87 1.93 -7.11
C TYR A 118 -8.28 2.06 -8.60
N GLY A 119 -8.80 3.23 -8.99
CA GLY A 119 -9.22 3.56 -10.36
C GLY A 119 -10.70 3.34 -10.70
N VAL A 120 -11.56 3.00 -9.73
CA VAL A 120 -13.03 2.99 -9.91
C VAL A 120 -13.60 4.31 -9.37
N GLY A 121 -14.39 5.02 -10.18
CA GLY A 121 -14.96 6.33 -9.85
C GLY A 121 -15.68 6.36 -8.51
N ALA A 122 -15.49 7.46 -7.78
CA ALA A 122 -15.97 7.69 -6.42
C ALA A 122 -17.49 7.53 -6.29
N TYR A 123 -17.95 6.62 -5.42
CA TYR A 123 -19.07 6.78 -4.47
C TYR A 123 -19.29 5.46 -3.71
N GLY A 124 -19.17 5.52 -2.38
CA GLY A 124 -19.95 4.67 -1.46
C GLY A 124 -19.48 3.25 -1.17
N SER A 125 -19.24 3.02 0.13
CA SER A 125 -19.63 1.83 0.91
C SER A 125 -18.47 1.24 1.71
N GLY A 126 -18.69 1.19 3.02
CA GLY A 126 -17.76 0.64 4.01
C GLY A 126 -17.30 -0.75 3.62
N VAL A 127 -15.99 -0.91 3.59
CA VAL A 127 -15.33 -2.20 3.38
C VAL A 127 -15.45 -2.98 4.69
N THR A 128 -16.34 -3.96 4.72
CA THR A 128 -16.24 -5.02 5.72
C THR A 128 -15.03 -5.89 5.38
N LYS A 129 -13.95 -5.71 6.15
CA LYS A 129 -12.74 -6.53 6.06
C LYS A 129 -13.03 -7.97 6.51
N PRO A 130 -12.30 -8.97 5.98
CA PRO A 130 -12.40 -10.34 6.47
C PRO A 130 -12.14 -10.38 7.98
N SER A 131 -12.95 -11.16 8.70
CA SER A 131 -12.87 -11.32 10.16
C SER A 131 -11.46 -11.75 10.57
N GLY A 132 -10.78 -10.95 11.39
CA GLY A 132 -9.47 -11.28 11.98
C GLY A 132 -8.29 -10.44 11.50
N LYS A 133 -8.42 -9.68 10.41
CA LYS A 133 -7.35 -8.78 9.93
C LYS A 133 -7.60 -7.32 10.32
N LYS A 134 -6.64 -6.68 10.97
CA LYS A 134 -6.67 -5.27 11.38
C LYS A 134 -5.45 -4.51 10.85
N ARG A 135 -5.64 -3.23 10.56
CA ARG A 135 -4.56 -2.27 10.25
C ARG A 135 -4.56 -1.18 11.31
N ILE A 136 -3.44 -1.03 12.00
CA ILE A 136 -3.23 -0.07 13.08
C ILE A 136 -2.26 0.99 12.59
N ALA A 137 -2.65 2.25 12.61
CA ALA A 137 -1.75 3.38 12.42
C ALA A 137 -1.26 3.85 13.79
N VAL A 138 0.03 4.18 13.91
CA VAL A 138 0.62 4.71 15.15
C VAL A 138 1.38 5.99 14.84
N ALA A 139 0.99 7.10 15.47
CA ALA A 139 1.73 8.35 15.38
C ALA A 139 3.14 8.15 15.96
N SER A 140 4.19 8.39 15.17
CA SER A 140 5.58 8.05 15.52
C SER A 140 6.49 9.28 15.41
N GLU A 141 7.46 9.41 16.32
CA GLU A 141 8.39 10.56 16.36
C GLU A 141 9.53 10.47 15.33
N ASP A 142 9.84 9.27 14.84
CA ASP A 142 10.95 9.02 13.91
C ASP A 142 10.64 7.89 12.91
N ASP A 143 11.62 7.55 12.07
CA ASP A 143 11.50 6.61 10.96
C ASP A 143 11.88 5.16 11.31
N GLN A 144 12.03 4.84 12.60
CA GLN A 144 12.44 3.52 13.08
C GLN A 144 11.30 2.48 13.16
N GLY A 145 10.09 2.84 12.71
CA GLY A 145 8.93 1.95 12.61
C GLY A 145 8.49 1.40 13.97
N LEU A 146 8.54 0.07 14.15
CA LEU A 146 8.17 -0.57 15.41
C LEU A 146 9.08 -0.17 16.59
N ASN A 147 10.31 0.26 16.31
CA ASN A 147 11.25 0.70 17.33
C ASN A 147 11.10 2.18 17.68
N SER A 148 10.31 2.94 16.92
CA SER A 148 10.03 4.35 17.17
C SER A 148 9.27 4.56 18.48
N GLU A 149 9.39 5.77 19.03
CA GLU A 149 8.53 6.22 20.12
C GLU A 149 7.18 6.73 19.60
N VAL A 150 6.12 6.47 20.37
CA VAL A 150 4.77 7.01 20.07
C VAL A 150 4.77 8.52 20.26
N SER A 151 4.35 9.22 19.21
CA SER A 151 4.25 10.66 19.25
C SER A 151 3.11 11.14 20.14
N GLN A 152 3.39 12.22 20.88
CA GLN A 152 2.41 12.85 21.74
C GLN A 152 1.42 13.75 20.96
N HIS A 153 1.65 13.96 19.67
CA HIS A 153 0.84 14.86 18.86
C HIS A 153 0.51 14.25 17.50
N PHE A 154 -0.65 13.59 17.38
CA PHE A 154 -1.10 12.93 16.14
C PHE A 154 -0.97 13.77 14.87
N GLY A 155 -1.40 15.04 14.89
CA GLY A 155 -1.39 15.88 13.69
C GLY A 155 0.00 16.42 13.34
N ARG A 156 0.92 16.38 14.32
CA ARG A 156 2.29 16.87 14.24
C ARG A 156 3.28 15.73 14.49
N CYS A 157 2.93 14.48 14.22
CA CYS A 157 3.96 13.46 14.18
C CYS A 157 4.59 13.51 12.80
N PRO A 158 5.92 13.38 12.66
CA PRO A 158 6.56 13.35 11.35
C PRO A 158 6.21 12.08 10.57
N TYR A 159 5.88 10.98 11.26
CA TYR A 159 5.56 9.70 10.64
C TYR A 159 4.33 9.02 11.25
N TYR A 160 3.70 8.17 10.45
CA TYR A 160 2.77 7.15 10.90
C TYR A 160 3.38 5.77 10.65
N THR A 161 3.57 4.99 11.71
CA THR A 161 3.91 3.57 11.59
C THR A 161 2.63 2.77 11.38
N MET A 162 2.51 2.17 10.21
CA MET A 162 1.40 1.30 9.83
C MET A 162 1.75 -0.13 10.20
N VAL A 163 0.86 -0.79 10.92
CA VAL A 163 1.03 -2.16 11.39
C VAL A 163 -0.16 -2.99 10.94
N GLU A 164 0.09 -4.07 10.20
CA GLU A 164 -0.91 -5.08 9.90
C GLU A 164 -0.88 -6.18 10.96
N VAL A 165 -2.07 -6.56 11.40
CA VAL A 165 -2.27 -7.61 12.39
C VAL A 165 -3.26 -8.61 11.83
N GLU A 166 -2.92 -9.89 11.96
CA GLU A 166 -3.80 -11.00 11.60
C GLU A 166 -3.79 -12.02 12.73
N ASN A 167 -4.96 -12.45 13.18
CA ASN A 167 -5.11 -13.40 14.30
C ASN A 167 -4.38 -12.98 15.60
N GLY A 168 -4.21 -11.67 15.81
CA GLY A 168 -3.54 -11.12 17.00
C GLY A 168 -2.03 -10.99 16.88
N GLU A 169 -1.44 -11.36 15.75
CA GLU A 169 0.01 -11.26 15.51
C GLU A 169 0.33 -10.16 14.50
N ILE A 170 1.43 -9.42 14.73
CA ILE A 170 1.95 -8.44 13.78
C ILE A 170 2.52 -9.18 12.58
N THR A 171 1.94 -8.96 11.40
CA THR A 171 2.38 -9.59 10.15
C THR A 171 3.19 -8.67 9.26
N LEU A 172 3.00 -7.35 9.39
CA LEU A 172 3.73 -6.35 8.63
C LEU A 172 3.82 -5.04 9.41
N SER A 173 4.94 -4.33 9.26
CA SER A 173 5.05 -2.93 9.68
C SER A 173 5.76 -2.11 8.61
N TYR A 174 5.23 -0.95 8.28
CA TYR A 174 5.88 0.02 7.39
C TYR A 174 5.57 1.45 7.82
N ARG A 175 6.54 2.34 7.60
CA ARG A 175 6.39 3.78 7.85
C ARG A 175 5.78 4.52 6.66
N VAL A 176 4.99 5.54 6.99
CA VAL A 176 4.43 6.51 6.06
C VAL A 176 4.73 7.91 6.60
N GLU A 177 5.32 8.78 5.77
CA GLU A 177 5.54 10.18 6.15
C GLU A 177 4.21 10.92 6.30
N ASN A 178 4.13 11.80 7.29
CA ASN A 178 3.01 12.71 7.45
C ASN A 178 3.27 13.99 6.62
N PRO A 179 2.63 14.17 5.46
CA PRO A 179 2.86 15.35 4.62
C PRO A 179 2.34 16.65 5.24
N PHE A 180 1.62 16.56 6.37
CA PHE A 180 0.97 17.69 7.03
C PHE A 180 1.70 18.14 8.31
N TRP A 181 2.82 17.50 8.69
CA TRP A 181 3.55 17.76 9.95
C TRP A 181 4.04 19.22 10.10
N THR A 182 4.44 19.86 9.00
CA THR A 182 5.02 21.22 9.00
C THR A 182 3.99 22.35 8.87
N ARG A 183 2.73 22.03 8.57
CA ARG A 183 1.67 23.04 8.41
C ARG A 183 0.90 23.18 9.72
N HIS A 184 0.45 24.41 10.02
CA HIS A 184 -0.61 24.61 10.99
C HIS A 184 -1.90 24.02 10.39
N GLY A 185 -2.08 22.71 10.59
CA GLY A 185 -2.92 21.85 9.77
C GLY A 185 -4.31 22.40 9.49
N GLU A 186 -4.67 22.41 8.20
CA GLU A 186 -6.04 22.58 7.77
C GLU A 186 -6.83 21.32 8.18
N SER A 187 -7.42 21.37 9.37
CA SER A 187 -8.81 21.00 9.61
C SER A 187 -9.36 19.66 9.05
N GLY A 188 -8.59 18.57 8.97
CA GLY A 188 -9.13 17.23 8.67
C GLY A 188 -8.29 16.37 7.72
N GLU A 189 -7.22 16.91 7.17
CA GLU A 189 -6.35 16.20 6.22
C GLU A 189 -5.68 14.96 6.84
N ALA A 190 -5.05 15.09 8.01
CA ALA A 190 -4.39 13.95 8.67
C ALA A 190 -5.36 12.79 9.00
N PRO A 191 -6.56 13.02 9.60
CA PRO A 191 -7.54 11.95 9.76
C PRO A 191 -7.99 11.31 8.44
N THR A 192 -8.18 12.13 7.40
CA THR A 192 -8.56 11.66 6.06
C THR A 192 -7.45 10.80 5.45
N PHE A 193 -6.20 11.21 5.62
CA PHE A 193 -5.04 10.44 5.21
C PHE A 193 -4.98 9.08 5.90
N ILE A 194 -5.17 9.01 7.21
CA ILE A 194 -5.22 7.73 7.95
C ILE A 194 -6.35 6.82 7.46
N ARG A 195 -7.53 7.38 7.16
CA ARG A 195 -8.63 6.63 6.55
C ARG A 195 -8.25 6.08 5.18
N ASP A 196 -7.58 6.88 4.35
CA ASP A 196 -7.17 6.48 3.00
C ASP A 196 -6.04 5.43 3.05
N GLN A 197 -5.24 5.42 4.11
CA GLN A 197 -4.34 4.31 4.46
C GLN A 197 -5.08 3.05 4.93
N GLY A 198 -6.42 3.09 5.07
CA GLY A 198 -7.25 1.96 5.44
C GLY A 198 -7.07 1.50 6.88
N ALA A 199 -6.70 2.39 7.80
CA ALA A 199 -6.54 2.05 9.21
C ALA A 199 -7.90 1.75 9.88
N ASP A 200 -7.93 0.72 10.71
CA ASP A 200 -9.05 0.41 11.63
C ASP A 200 -8.86 1.09 12.99
N VAL A 201 -7.60 1.34 13.35
CA VAL A 201 -7.20 1.89 14.63
C VAL A 201 -6.14 2.95 14.39
N ILE A 202 -6.20 4.06 15.13
CA ILE A 202 -5.14 5.05 15.23
C ILE A 202 -4.72 5.17 16.69
N ILE A 203 -3.42 4.98 16.95
CA ILE A 203 -2.82 5.09 18.27
C ILE A 203 -1.89 6.31 18.33
N SER A 204 -2.03 7.14 19.35
CA SER A 204 -1.23 8.35 19.55
C SER A 204 -1.25 8.77 21.01
N GLY A 205 -0.23 9.48 21.50
CA GLY A 205 -0.27 10.06 22.84
C GLY A 205 -1.36 11.12 22.98
N GLY A 206 -1.50 11.98 21.98
CA GLY A 206 -2.55 13.00 21.93
C GLY A 206 -3.24 13.07 20.58
N ILE A 207 -4.58 13.20 20.59
CA ILE A 207 -5.41 13.48 19.42
C ILE A 207 -6.36 14.62 19.76
N GLY A 208 -6.39 15.67 18.94
CA GLY A 208 -7.31 16.79 19.14
C GLY A 208 -8.77 16.39 18.92
N GLN A 209 -9.69 17.05 19.64
CA GLN A 209 -11.15 16.77 19.60
C GLN A 209 -11.74 16.75 18.19
N ARG A 210 -11.26 17.63 17.29
CA ARG A 210 -11.71 17.63 15.89
C ARG A 210 -11.32 16.35 15.14
N ALA A 211 -10.10 15.86 15.34
CA ALA A 211 -9.64 14.61 14.71
C ALA A 211 -10.38 13.39 15.27
N LEU A 212 -10.68 13.35 16.57
CA LEU A 212 -11.52 12.32 17.17
C LEU A 212 -12.91 12.24 16.51
N ARG A 213 -13.55 13.38 16.21
CA ARG A 213 -14.83 13.41 15.48
C ARG A 213 -14.73 12.81 14.07
N PHE A 214 -13.63 13.07 13.36
CA PHE A 214 -13.41 12.44 12.05
C PHE A 214 -13.23 10.93 12.17
N PHE A 215 -12.40 10.47 13.12
CA PHE A 215 -12.20 9.03 13.32
C PHE A 215 -13.49 8.30 13.70
N GLN A 216 -14.31 8.91 14.56
CA GLN A 216 -15.64 8.41 14.88
C GLN A 216 -16.53 8.31 13.63
N GLN A 217 -16.56 9.35 12.78
CA GLN A 217 -17.31 9.35 11.52
C GLN A 217 -16.80 8.29 10.53
N TYR A 218 -15.49 8.02 10.53
CA TYR A 218 -14.85 7.04 9.64
C TYR A 218 -14.95 5.60 10.17
N GLY A 219 -15.41 5.40 11.41
CA GLY A 219 -15.39 4.09 12.06
C GLY A 219 -13.99 3.61 12.44
N ILE A 220 -13.04 4.53 12.61
CA ILE A 220 -11.66 4.25 13.03
C ILE A 220 -11.58 4.40 14.55
N GLN A 221 -11.12 3.37 15.24
CA GLN A 221 -10.92 3.42 16.69
C GLN A 221 -9.72 4.31 17.03
N ALA A 222 -9.94 5.39 17.76
CA ALA A 222 -8.86 6.22 18.28
C ALA A 222 -8.45 5.76 19.69
N VAL A 223 -7.17 5.45 19.88
CA VAL A 223 -6.56 5.12 21.17
C VAL A 223 -5.60 6.26 21.52
N THR A 224 -5.89 6.96 22.62
CA THR A 224 -5.17 8.15 23.06
C THR A 224 -4.56 7.98 24.45
N GLY A 225 -3.64 8.85 24.84
CA GLY A 225 -3.03 8.83 26.18
C GLY A 225 -1.95 7.76 26.35
N VAL A 226 -1.36 7.31 25.25
CA VAL A 226 -0.35 6.25 25.20
C VAL A 226 1.04 6.83 24.91
N SER A 227 2.05 6.23 25.52
CA SER A 227 3.46 6.60 25.36
C SER A 227 4.32 5.35 25.37
N GLY A 228 5.58 5.50 24.97
CA GLY A 228 6.53 4.41 24.83
C GLY A 228 6.65 3.90 23.40
N GLN A 229 7.43 2.83 23.24
CA GLN A 229 7.77 2.27 21.95
C GLN A 229 6.54 1.72 21.20
N VAL A 230 6.46 1.98 19.89
CA VAL A 230 5.37 1.59 18.99
C VAL A 230 5.04 0.10 19.11
N LYS A 231 6.06 -0.77 19.05
CA LYS A 231 5.88 -2.22 19.18
C LYS A 231 5.12 -2.59 20.46
N MET A 232 5.59 -2.08 21.59
CA MET A 232 5.01 -2.38 22.90
C MET A 232 3.57 -1.91 23.00
N VAL A 233 3.29 -0.70 22.50
CA VAL A 233 1.95 -0.12 22.52
C VAL A 233 0.98 -0.90 21.62
N VAL A 234 1.42 -1.37 20.46
CA VAL A 234 0.59 -2.21 19.59
C VAL A 234 0.31 -3.56 20.26
N GLU A 235 1.30 -4.21 20.84
CA GLU A 235 1.11 -5.47 21.57
C GLU A 235 0.15 -5.30 22.76
N GLN A 236 0.28 -4.21 23.53
CA GLN A 236 -0.66 -3.88 24.60
C GLN A 236 -2.07 -3.67 24.06
N TYR A 237 -2.24 -2.99 22.92
CA TYR A 237 -3.54 -2.79 22.30
C TYR A 237 -4.19 -4.13 21.93
N LEU A 238 -3.40 -5.05 21.35
CA LEU A 238 -3.87 -6.38 20.97
C LEU A 238 -4.28 -7.23 22.17
N ARG A 239 -3.63 -7.05 23.32
CA ARG A 239 -4.02 -7.66 24.60
C ARG A 239 -5.19 -6.95 25.31
N GLY A 240 -5.66 -5.80 24.81
CA GLY A 240 -6.69 -4.99 25.45
C GLY A 240 -6.20 -4.22 26.69
N GLU A 241 -4.91 -3.92 26.76
CA GLU A 241 -4.25 -3.28 27.91
C GLU A 241 -4.05 -1.76 27.72
N THR A 242 -4.17 -1.24 26.50
CA THR A 242 -4.10 0.21 26.24
C THR A 242 -5.33 0.93 26.80
N GLY A 243 -5.13 1.91 27.69
CA GLY A 243 -6.20 2.69 28.33
C GLY A 243 -6.38 2.44 29.82
N LYS A 244 -5.53 1.62 30.44
CA LYS A 244 -5.38 1.57 31.91
C LYS A 244 -4.30 2.57 32.33
N ALA A 245 -4.70 3.81 32.56
CA ALA A 245 -3.97 4.74 33.40
C ALA A 245 -4.39 4.52 34.86
#